data_AF-A0A1S1Y966-F1
#
_entry.id   AF-A0A1S1Y966-F1
#
_cell.length_a   1.000
_cell.length_b   1.000
_cell.length_c   1.000
_cell.angle_alpha   90.00
_cell.angle_beta   90.00
_cell.angle_gamma   90.00
#
_symmetry.space_group_name_H-M   'P 1'
#
loop_
_entity.id
_entity.type
_entity.pdbx_description
1 polymer ?
#
loop_
_entity_poly.entity_id
_entity_poly.type
_entity_poly.pdbx_seq_one_letter_code
_entity_poly.pdbx_strand_id
1 'polypeptide(L)'
;MLGWQQHLTMAVHGGADSGGGFAGSVAGWLAAIERAAGRSPGENFADLLPGIAAMENWHPLLVHFPIALLLLFVAIDIVASLAGKPAWRGAASWFLYAGTLFAAATVAAGLIAAANVAHGGNVHEIMEKHEHLGISVLVLAALLSVWRIAVKGGIGGPANQVFGLLAMLLAGLLVFTADLGGLMVYKFGVAVRAADPINQGAAQQHRHEGGAEGADDHSAEDHGGHAH
;
A
#
# COMPACT_ATOMS: atom_id res chain seq x y z
N MET A 1 -12.57 -21.03 -76.88
CA MET A 1 -12.61 -19.62 -77.35
C MET A 1 -13.07 -18.80 -76.14
N LEU A 2 -12.14 -18.29 -75.32
CA LEU A 2 -11.58 -16.92 -75.34
C LEU A 2 -12.66 -15.82 -75.18
N GLY A 3 -12.56 -15.04 -74.10
CA GLY A 3 -13.36 -13.83 -73.91
C GLY A 3 -13.21 -13.20 -72.53
N TRP A 4 -12.03 -12.65 -72.24
CA TRP A 4 -11.75 -11.80 -71.08
C TRP A 4 -12.43 -10.44 -71.25
N GLN A 5 -13.13 -9.93 -70.23
CA GLN A 5 -13.31 -8.48 -70.03
C GLN A 5 -13.14 -8.13 -68.55
N GLN A 6 -12.04 -7.45 -68.26
CA GLN A 6 -11.73 -6.85 -66.97
C GLN A 6 -12.30 -5.43 -66.94
N HIS A 7 -13.12 -5.11 -65.95
CA HIS A 7 -13.44 -3.72 -65.61
C HIS A 7 -12.42 -3.24 -64.56
N LEU A 8 -11.54 -2.34 -64.98
CA LEU A 8 -10.64 -1.60 -64.11
C LEU A 8 -11.47 -0.61 -63.28
N THR A 9 -11.77 -0.95 -62.03
CA THR A 9 -12.15 0.04 -61.03
C THR A 9 -10.88 0.78 -60.64
N MET A 10 -10.82 2.07 -60.98
CA MET A 10 -9.83 2.99 -60.42
C MET A 10 -10.12 3.15 -58.92
N ALA A 11 -9.54 2.27 -58.11
CA ALA A 11 -9.43 2.50 -56.68
C ALA A 11 -8.33 3.56 -56.47
N VAL A 12 -8.76 4.79 -56.22
CA VAL A 12 -7.89 5.84 -55.67
C VAL A 12 -7.31 5.32 -54.36
N HIS A 13 -6.03 4.95 -54.39
CA HIS A 13 -5.25 4.70 -53.18
C HIS A 13 -5.06 6.05 -52.47
N GLY A 14 -5.96 6.36 -51.53
CA GLY A 14 -5.71 7.41 -50.55
C GLY A 14 -4.58 6.95 -49.65
N GLY A 15 -3.43 7.63 -49.73
CA GLY A 15 -2.25 7.33 -48.93
C GLY A 15 -2.52 7.48 -47.44
N ALA A 16 -2.92 6.38 -46.81
CA ALA A 16 -3.17 6.26 -45.37
C ALA A 16 -1.97 5.62 -44.64
N ASP A 17 -0.83 5.52 -45.32
CA ASP A 17 0.39 4.87 -44.90
C ASP A 17 1.52 5.91 -44.76
N SER A 18 1.26 6.91 -43.93
CA SER A 18 2.32 7.63 -43.22
C SER A 18 1.99 7.71 -41.72
N GLY A 19 1.97 6.54 -41.08
CA GLY A 19 2.18 6.45 -39.64
C GLY A 19 3.61 6.92 -39.33
N GLY A 20 3.76 8.10 -38.72
CA GLY A 20 5.06 8.52 -38.16
C GLY A 20 5.48 9.99 -38.35
N GLY A 21 4.69 10.85 -38.99
CA GLY A 21 4.99 12.29 -39.08
C GLY A 21 4.43 13.11 -37.91
N PHE A 22 4.87 14.37 -37.77
CA PHE A 22 4.35 15.34 -36.77
C PHE A 22 2.82 15.41 -36.75
N ALA A 23 2.16 15.34 -37.91
CA ALA A 23 0.70 15.29 -38.01
C ALA A 23 0.09 14.01 -37.39
N GLY A 24 0.75 12.86 -37.50
CA GLY A 24 0.35 11.62 -36.83
C GLY A 24 0.57 11.67 -35.31
N SER A 25 1.65 12.31 -34.87
CA SER A 25 1.87 12.59 -33.45
C SER A 25 0.81 13.53 -32.88
N VAL A 26 0.48 14.61 -33.59
CA VAL A 26 -0.58 15.56 -33.22
C VAL A 26 -1.95 14.86 -33.24
N ALA A 27 -2.25 14.03 -34.24
CA ALA A 27 -3.49 13.25 -34.26
C ALA A 27 -3.59 12.26 -33.09
N GLY A 28 -2.49 11.60 -32.74
CA GLY A 28 -2.41 10.73 -31.56
C GLY A 28 -2.63 11.49 -30.25
N TRP A 29 -2.03 12.67 -30.11
CA TRP A 29 -2.22 13.57 -28.95
C TRP A 29 -3.65 14.11 -28.86
N LEU A 30 -4.24 14.54 -29.97
CA LEU A 30 -5.62 15.00 -30.02
C LEU A 30 -6.60 13.88 -29.69
N ALA A 31 -6.39 12.67 -30.22
CA ALA A 31 -7.19 11.50 -29.89
C ALA A 31 -7.05 11.07 -28.41
N ALA A 32 -5.89 11.33 -27.79
CA ALA A 32 -5.70 11.10 -26.35
C ALA A 32 -6.45 12.14 -25.51
N ILE A 33 -6.39 13.42 -25.88
CA ILE A 33 -7.13 14.51 -25.22
C ILE A 33 -8.64 14.33 -25.39
N GLU A 34 -9.11 13.94 -26.57
CA GLU A 34 -10.52 13.67 -26.84
C GLU A 34 -11.03 12.47 -26.05
N ARG A 35 -10.23 11.40 -25.90
CA ARG A 35 -10.55 10.30 -24.98
C ARG A 35 -10.61 10.74 -23.52
N ALA A 36 -9.66 11.56 -23.07
CA ALA A 36 -9.62 12.06 -21.70
C ALA A 36 -10.77 13.04 -21.41
N ALA A 37 -11.13 13.89 -22.37
CA ALA A 37 -12.22 14.86 -22.25
C ALA A 37 -13.61 14.21 -22.39
N GLY A 38 -13.71 13.10 -23.13
CA GLY A 38 -14.94 12.33 -23.31
C GLY A 38 -15.26 11.37 -22.15
N ARG A 39 -14.31 11.14 -21.23
CA ARG A 39 -14.48 10.31 -20.03
C ARG A 39 -14.78 11.15 -18.81
N SER A 40 -15.49 10.57 -17.86
CA SER A 40 -15.71 11.22 -16.56
C SER A 40 -14.39 11.38 -15.79
N PRO A 41 -14.24 12.40 -14.93
CA PRO A 41 -13.07 12.55 -14.08
C PRO A 41 -12.73 11.29 -13.24
N GLY A 42 -13.72 10.48 -12.89
CA GLY A 42 -13.53 9.23 -12.15
C GLY A 42 -12.90 8.11 -12.98
N GLU A 43 -13.27 7.98 -14.25
CA GLU A 43 -12.66 7.01 -15.17
C GLU A 43 -11.21 7.39 -15.48
N ASN A 44 -10.96 8.68 -15.71
CA ASN A 44 -9.59 9.20 -15.89
C ASN A 44 -8.71 8.94 -14.66
N PHE A 45 -9.27 9.08 -13.44
CA PHE A 45 -8.56 8.77 -12.21
C PHE A 45 -8.26 7.28 -12.06
N ALA A 46 -9.21 6.40 -12.41
CA ALA A 46 -9.01 4.95 -12.37
C ALA A 46 -7.95 4.47 -13.36
N ASP A 47 -7.83 5.12 -14.52
CA ASP A 47 -6.75 4.83 -15.48
C ASP A 47 -5.37 5.31 -14.97
N LEU A 48 -5.32 6.44 -14.26
CA LEU A 48 -4.08 7.02 -13.74
C LEU A 48 -3.57 6.31 -12.47
N LEU A 49 -4.47 5.96 -11.57
CA LEU A 49 -4.16 5.35 -10.26
C LEU A 49 -5.04 4.13 -10.02
N PRO A 50 -4.91 3.08 -10.86
CA PRO A 50 -5.79 1.91 -10.82
C PRO A 50 -5.73 1.19 -9.48
N GLY A 51 -4.57 1.17 -8.82
CA GLY A 51 -4.41 0.56 -7.49
C GLY A 51 -5.24 1.26 -6.41
N ILE A 52 -5.23 2.60 -6.36
CA ILE A 52 -6.01 3.37 -5.38
C ILE A 52 -7.50 3.27 -5.70
N ALA A 53 -7.85 3.35 -6.99
CA ALA A 53 -9.24 3.24 -7.43
C ALA A 53 -9.85 1.85 -7.16
N ALA A 54 -9.03 0.80 -7.15
CA ALA A 54 -9.47 -0.57 -6.86
C ALA A 54 -9.65 -0.87 -5.36
N MET A 55 -9.18 0.00 -4.45
CA MET A 55 -9.29 -0.23 -3.01
C MET A 55 -10.69 0.04 -2.48
N GLU A 56 -11.28 -0.94 -1.80
CA GLU A 56 -12.56 -0.81 -1.10
C GLU A 56 -12.44 0.02 0.19
N ASN A 57 -11.22 0.18 0.70
CA ASN A 57 -10.93 0.88 1.94
C ASN A 57 -9.61 1.67 1.85
N TRP A 58 -9.64 2.95 2.19
CA TRP A 58 -8.46 3.82 2.19
C TRP A 58 -7.71 3.84 3.53
N HIS A 59 -8.28 3.26 4.59
CA HIS A 59 -7.63 3.17 5.89
C HIS A 59 -6.21 2.53 5.81
N PRO A 60 -5.98 1.40 5.10
CA PRO A 60 -4.65 0.82 4.93
C PRO A 60 -3.64 1.73 4.22
N LEU A 61 -4.09 2.68 3.40
CA LEU A 61 -3.20 3.69 2.81
C LEU A 61 -2.74 4.67 3.90
N LEU A 62 -3.69 5.16 4.70
CA LEU A 62 -3.45 6.22 5.67
C LEU A 62 -2.63 5.76 6.87
N VAL A 63 -2.76 4.50 7.31
CA VAL A 63 -2.04 3.97 8.50
C VAL A 63 -0.51 4.07 8.41
N HIS A 64 0.06 4.11 7.20
CA HIS A 64 1.52 4.21 7.02
C HIS A 64 2.08 5.53 7.56
N PHE A 65 1.33 6.62 7.42
CA PHE A 65 1.75 7.94 7.86
C PHE A 65 1.89 8.08 9.38
N PRO A 66 0.86 7.79 10.22
CA PRO A 66 1.01 7.89 11.66
C PRO A 66 2.04 6.88 12.18
N ILE A 67 2.14 5.67 11.61
CA ILE A 67 3.16 4.68 12.01
C ILE A 67 4.57 5.27 11.79
N ALA A 68 4.89 5.69 10.58
CA ALA A 68 6.22 6.20 10.26
C ALA A 68 6.55 7.49 10.99
N LEU A 69 5.63 8.48 10.95
CA LEU A 69 5.88 9.82 11.50
C LEU A 69 5.99 9.80 13.03
N LEU A 70 5.10 9.08 13.73
CA LEU A 70 5.13 9.06 15.20
C LEU A 70 6.30 8.23 15.72
N LEU A 71 6.66 7.10 15.09
CA LEU A 71 7.86 6.36 15.46
C LEU A 71 9.13 7.18 15.22
N LEU A 72 9.19 7.92 14.11
CA LEU A 72 10.32 8.81 13.83
C LEU A 72 10.38 9.98 14.82
N PHE A 73 9.25 10.54 15.22
CA PHE A 73 9.17 11.51 16.32
C PHE A 73 9.80 10.95 17.59
N VAL A 74 9.39 9.75 18.03
CA VAL A 74 9.90 9.13 19.27
C VAL A 74 11.41 8.90 19.16
N ALA A 75 11.88 8.33 18.06
CA ALA A 75 13.30 8.08 17.82
C ALA A 75 14.13 9.36 17.86
N ILE A 76 13.73 10.40 17.12
CA ILE A 76 14.46 11.67 17.08
C ILE A 76 14.38 12.38 18.43
N ASP A 77 13.23 12.38 19.12
CA ASP A 77 13.11 13.08 20.41
C ASP A 77 13.98 12.44 21.50
N ILE A 78 14.11 11.11 21.50
CA ILE A 78 15.02 10.40 22.40
C ILE A 78 16.47 10.77 22.09
N VAL A 79 16.89 10.65 20.83
CA VAL A 79 18.27 10.97 20.42
C VAL A 79 18.58 12.44 20.70
N ALA A 80 17.67 13.35 20.42
CA ALA A 80 17.83 14.78 20.68
C ALA A 80 17.90 15.10 22.18
N SER A 81 17.13 14.39 23.00
CA SER A 81 17.18 14.53 24.47
C SER A 81 18.50 14.02 25.05
N LEU A 82 18.99 12.87 24.58
CA LEU A 82 20.25 12.28 25.04
C LEU A 82 21.47 13.06 24.54
N ALA A 83 21.44 13.55 23.29
CA ALA A 83 22.52 14.32 22.69
C ALA A 83 22.52 15.81 23.08
N GLY A 84 21.50 16.27 23.82
CA GLY A 84 21.36 17.67 24.21
C GLY A 84 21.28 18.63 23.01
N LYS A 85 20.61 18.24 21.92
CA LYS A 85 20.50 19.03 20.67
C LYS A 85 19.08 19.62 20.49
N PRO A 86 18.82 20.88 20.91
CA PRO A 86 17.47 21.47 20.85
C PRO A 86 16.89 21.55 19.43
N ALA A 87 17.74 21.79 18.42
CA ALA A 87 17.32 21.87 17.02
C ALA A 87 16.63 20.58 16.53
N TRP A 88 17.10 19.42 16.99
CA TRP A 88 16.53 18.12 16.61
C TRP A 88 15.17 17.89 17.28
N ARG A 89 14.93 18.48 18.46
CA ARG A 89 13.61 18.46 19.10
C ARG A 89 12.58 19.29 18.36
N GLY A 90 13.03 20.36 17.69
CA GLY A 90 12.21 21.12 16.75
C GLY A 90 11.73 20.25 15.59
N ALA A 91 12.63 19.51 14.95
CA ALA A 91 12.29 18.56 13.89
C ALA A 91 11.36 17.44 14.39
N ALA A 92 11.65 16.85 15.55
CA ALA A 92 10.79 15.83 16.18
C ALA A 92 9.35 16.34 16.41
N SER A 93 9.20 17.61 16.77
CA SER A 93 7.87 18.21 17.00
C SER A 93 7.03 18.27 15.73
N TRP A 94 7.63 18.57 14.58
CA TRP A 94 6.91 18.53 13.29
C TRP A 94 6.45 17.12 12.93
N PHE A 95 7.26 16.10 13.19
CA PHE A 95 6.85 14.70 13.01
C PHE A 95 5.69 14.32 13.94
N LEU A 96 5.69 14.77 15.19
CA LEU A 96 4.59 14.56 16.13
C LEU A 96 3.29 15.21 15.62
N TYR A 97 3.34 16.46 15.18
CA TYR A 97 2.16 17.19 14.70
C TYR A 97 1.60 16.59 13.41
N ALA A 98 2.45 16.33 12.42
CA ALA A 98 2.04 15.68 11.18
C ALA A 98 1.50 14.28 11.45
N GLY A 99 2.18 13.49 12.30
CA GLY A 99 1.74 12.16 12.70
C GLY A 99 0.38 12.17 13.40
N THR A 100 0.12 13.16 14.25
CA THR A 100 -1.17 13.33 14.93
C THR A 100 -2.29 13.68 13.95
N LEU A 101 -2.01 14.57 12.99
CA LEU A 101 -2.97 14.92 11.93
C LEU A 101 -3.33 13.70 11.08
N PHE A 102 -2.33 12.92 10.65
CA PHE A 102 -2.58 11.70 9.89
C PHE A 102 -3.23 10.60 10.74
N ALA A 103 -2.94 10.52 12.05
CA ALA A 103 -3.64 9.62 12.96
C ALA A 103 -5.15 9.95 13.01
N ALA A 104 -5.51 11.24 13.05
CA ALA A 104 -6.91 11.66 13.02
C ALA A 104 -7.60 11.24 11.71
N ALA A 105 -6.95 11.48 10.57
CA ALA A 105 -7.46 11.04 9.26
C ALA A 105 -7.59 9.51 9.17
N THR A 106 -6.62 8.78 9.74
CA THR A 106 -6.59 7.31 9.76
C THR A 106 -7.71 6.74 10.62
N VAL A 107 -7.96 7.30 11.81
CA VAL A 107 -9.06 6.90 12.69
C VAL A 107 -10.40 7.17 11.99
N ALA A 108 -10.58 8.34 11.38
CA ALA A 108 -11.80 8.64 10.64
C ALA A 108 -12.04 7.64 9.50
N ALA A 109 -11.02 7.33 8.69
CA ALA A 109 -11.11 6.32 7.65
C ALA A 109 -11.39 4.91 8.21
N GLY A 110 -10.81 4.57 9.36
CA GLY A 110 -11.03 3.29 10.03
C GLY A 110 -12.46 3.11 10.52
N LEU A 111 -13.06 4.15 11.11
CA LEU A 111 -14.47 4.15 11.52
C LEU A 111 -15.42 4.01 10.33
N ILE A 112 -15.12 4.69 9.21
CA ILE A 112 -15.88 4.51 7.97
C ILE A 112 -15.74 3.08 7.45
N ALA A 113 -14.55 2.49 7.52
CA ALA A 113 -14.32 1.12 7.10
C ALA A 113 -15.07 0.10 7.96
N ALA A 114 -15.07 0.28 9.30
CA ALA A 114 -15.77 -0.60 10.22
C ALA A 114 -17.28 -0.70 9.92
N ALA A 115 -17.88 0.38 9.39
CA ALA A 115 -19.29 0.40 9.00
C ALA A 115 -19.59 -0.25 7.63
N ASN A 116 -18.60 -0.35 6.74
CA ASN A 116 -18.82 -0.69 5.32
C ASN A 116 -18.14 -1.98 4.85
N VAL A 117 -17.09 -2.44 5.54
CA VAL A 117 -16.35 -3.65 5.18
C VAL A 117 -17.02 -4.87 5.81
N ALA A 118 -17.33 -5.89 5.01
CA ALA A 118 -17.86 -7.15 5.52
C ALA A 118 -16.83 -7.87 6.40
N HIS A 119 -17.23 -8.25 7.61
CA HIS A 119 -16.40 -9.00 8.56
C HIS A 119 -17.23 -9.99 9.37
N GLY A 120 -16.64 -11.14 9.70
CA GLY A 120 -17.29 -12.19 10.51
C GLY A 120 -17.21 -11.91 12.02
N GLY A 121 -18.06 -12.57 12.81
CA GLY A 121 -18.14 -12.35 14.26
C GLY A 121 -16.85 -12.67 15.03
N ASN A 122 -16.03 -13.62 14.54
CA ASN A 122 -14.72 -13.94 15.12
C ASN A 122 -13.68 -12.83 14.93
N VAL A 123 -13.83 -11.99 13.90
CA VAL A 123 -12.93 -10.87 13.62
C VAL A 123 -13.42 -9.59 14.30
N HIS A 124 -14.72 -9.46 14.54
CA HIS A 124 -15.33 -8.27 15.12
C HIS A 124 -14.69 -7.85 16.46
N GLU A 125 -14.42 -8.80 17.36
CA GLU A 125 -13.76 -8.49 18.64
C GLU A 125 -12.32 -8.00 18.47
N ILE A 126 -11.60 -8.51 17.47
CA ILE A 126 -10.25 -8.04 17.12
C ILE A 126 -10.32 -6.62 16.55
N MET A 127 -11.31 -6.37 15.70
CA MET A 127 -11.56 -5.06 15.10
C MET A 127 -11.88 -4.01 16.16
N GLU A 128 -12.77 -4.30 17.13
CA GLU A 128 -13.05 -3.38 18.23
C GLU A 128 -11.79 -3.08 19.06
N LYS A 129 -10.97 -4.09 19.37
CA LYS A 129 -9.70 -3.86 20.09
C LYS A 129 -8.75 -2.97 19.28
N HIS A 130 -8.63 -3.23 17.98
CA HIS A 130 -7.82 -2.41 17.08
C HIS A 130 -8.33 -0.96 17.03
N GLU A 131 -9.64 -0.75 16.97
CA GLU A 131 -10.27 0.57 16.98
C GLU A 131 -9.95 1.33 18.28
N HIS A 132 -10.17 0.72 19.45
CA HIS A 132 -9.88 1.34 20.74
C HIS A 132 -8.40 1.70 20.88
N LEU A 133 -7.49 0.84 20.41
CA LEU A 133 -6.06 1.14 20.39
C LEU A 133 -5.73 2.31 19.44
N GLY A 134 -6.32 2.34 18.25
CA GLY A 134 -6.17 3.44 17.29
C GLY A 134 -6.64 4.79 17.84
N ILE A 135 -7.79 4.82 18.52
CA ILE A 135 -8.29 6.02 19.22
C ILE A 135 -7.34 6.41 20.36
N SER A 136 -6.83 5.45 21.11
CA SER A 136 -5.88 5.70 22.21
C SER A 136 -4.57 6.31 21.69
N VAL A 137 -4.05 5.83 20.56
CA VAL A 137 -2.90 6.42 19.86
C VAL A 137 -3.17 7.87 19.48
N LEU A 138 -4.33 8.16 18.87
CA LEU A 138 -4.70 9.51 18.47
C LEU A 138 -4.80 10.45 19.68
N VAL A 139 -5.50 10.04 20.74
CA VAL A 139 -5.65 10.84 21.96
C VAL A 139 -4.30 11.14 22.59
N LEU A 140 -3.45 10.13 22.76
CA LEU A 140 -2.13 10.31 23.36
C LEU A 140 -1.22 11.21 22.50
N ALA A 141 -1.21 11.01 21.18
CA ALA A 141 -0.45 11.85 20.26
C ALA A 141 -0.94 13.31 20.26
N ALA A 142 -2.26 13.53 20.35
CA ALA A 142 -2.84 14.86 20.49
C ALA A 142 -2.46 15.53 21.83
N LEU A 143 -2.52 14.79 22.94
CA LEU A 143 -2.09 15.28 24.26
C LEU A 143 -0.61 15.67 24.26
N LEU A 144 0.26 14.83 23.70
CA LEU A 144 1.68 15.14 23.55
C LEU A 144 1.92 16.35 22.64
N SER A 145 1.16 16.47 21.55
CA SER A 145 1.21 17.62 20.66
C SER A 145 0.86 18.92 21.38
N VAL A 146 -0.27 18.92 22.09
CA VAL A 146 -0.74 20.08 22.88
C VAL A 146 0.26 20.42 23.98
N TRP A 147 0.77 19.43 24.72
CA TRP A 147 1.80 19.66 25.73
C TRP A 147 3.03 20.32 25.12
N ARG A 148 3.55 19.79 24.00
CA ARG A 148 4.72 20.34 23.30
C ARG A 148 4.52 21.80 22.87
N ILE A 149 3.33 22.15 22.40
CA ILE A 149 2.97 23.52 22.01
C ILE A 149 2.89 24.43 23.25
N ALA A 150 2.23 23.97 24.31
CA ALA A 150 2.01 24.75 25.53
C ALA A 150 3.32 25.16 26.22
N VAL A 151 4.32 24.28 26.20
CA VAL A 151 5.66 24.54 26.76
C VAL A 151 6.62 25.23 25.78
N LYS A 152 6.14 25.64 24.60
CA LYS A 152 6.90 26.37 23.56
C LYS A 152 8.26 25.72 23.22
N GLY A 153 8.33 24.39 23.20
CA GLY A 153 9.56 23.64 22.90
C GLY A 153 10.57 23.50 24.06
N GLY A 154 10.27 24.07 25.24
CA GLY A 154 11.11 23.96 26.43
C GLY A 154 10.57 22.92 27.42
N ILE A 155 10.93 21.64 27.26
CA ILE A 155 10.66 20.62 28.27
C ILE A 155 11.96 20.28 29.01
N GLY A 156 12.06 20.71 30.26
CA GLY A 156 13.21 20.48 31.13
C GLY A 156 12.87 19.70 32.40
N GLY A 157 13.88 19.14 33.06
CA GLY A 157 13.73 18.48 34.36
C GLY A 157 12.81 17.24 34.34
N PRO A 158 12.09 16.94 35.44
CA PRO A 158 11.21 15.77 35.55
C PRO A 158 10.12 15.69 34.49
N ALA A 159 9.62 16.84 34.03
CA ALA A 159 8.62 16.91 32.96
C ALA A 159 9.11 16.29 31.64
N ASN A 160 10.42 16.39 31.35
CA ASN A 160 11.01 15.77 30.16
C ASN A 160 11.02 14.25 30.23
N GLN A 161 11.23 13.70 31.43
CA GLN A 161 11.19 12.25 31.65
C GLN A 161 9.78 11.72 31.45
N VAL A 162 8.77 12.40 32.02
CA VAL A 162 7.35 12.03 31.85
C VAL A 162 6.95 12.12 30.38
N PHE A 163 7.31 13.20 29.69
CA PHE A 163 7.04 13.33 28.25
C PHE A 163 7.67 12.19 27.45
N GLY A 164 8.94 11.85 27.71
CA GLY A 164 9.64 10.76 27.05
C GLY A 164 9.01 9.39 27.32
N LEU A 165 8.56 9.12 28.55
CA LEU A 165 7.86 7.88 28.90
C LEU A 165 6.52 7.76 28.16
N LEU A 166 5.75 8.83 28.08
CA LEU A 166 4.49 8.86 27.32
C LEU A 166 4.75 8.72 25.81
N ALA A 167 5.82 9.30 25.29
CA ALA A 167 6.23 9.11 23.89
C ALA A 167 6.61 7.64 23.61
N MET A 168 7.29 6.97 24.54
CA MET A 168 7.56 5.53 24.45
C MET A 168 6.28 4.69 24.54
N LEU A 169 5.34 5.06 25.41
CA LEU A 169 4.03 4.42 25.48
C LEU A 169 3.27 4.57 24.15
N LEU A 170 3.31 5.75 23.52
CA LEU A 170 2.74 5.98 22.20
C LEU A 170 3.33 5.04 21.14
N ALA A 171 4.66 4.87 21.11
CA ALA A 171 5.31 3.92 20.21
C ALA A 171 4.85 2.47 20.46
N GLY A 172 4.75 2.07 21.72
CA GLY A 172 4.24 0.73 22.09
C GLY A 172 2.80 0.52 21.62
N LEU A 173 1.90 1.47 21.88
CA LEU A 173 0.51 1.41 21.43
C LEU A 173 0.42 1.32 19.89
N LEU A 174 1.24 2.07 19.16
CA LEU A 174 1.30 2.00 17.70
C LEU A 174 1.69 0.59 17.20
N VAL A 175 2.70 -0.03 17.82
CA VAL A 175 3.13 -1.38 17.45
C VAL A 175 2.00 -2.39 17.67
N PHE A 176 1.33 -2.37 18.83
CA PHE A 176 0.20 -3.27 19.08
C PHE A 176 -1.00 -2.99 18.17
N THR A 177 -1.27 -1.73 17.86
CA THR A 177 -2.33 -1.35 16.92
C THR A 177 -2.03 -1.91 15.52
N ALA A 178 -0.79 -1.76 15.05
CA ALA A 178 -0.34 -2.26 13.77
C ALA A 178 -0.33 -3.79 13.70
N ASP A 179 0.02 -4.47 14.80
CA ASP A 179 -0.02 -5.93 14.91
C ASP A 179 -1.46 -6.46 14.73
N LEU A 180 -2.43 -5.91 15.47
CA LEU A 180 -3.84 -6.31 15.30
C LEU A 180 -4.36 -5.99 13.89
N GLY A 181 -3.97 -4.83 13.33
CA GLY A 181 -4.30 -4.46 11.95
C GLY A 181 -3.75 -5.48 10.95
N GLY A 182 -2.49 -5.87 11.10
CA GLY A 182 -1.84 -6.91 10.31
C GLY A 182 -2.51 -8.27 10.48
N LEU A 183 -2.89 -8.64 11.70
CA LEU A 183 -3.60 -9.89 11.97
C LEU A 183 -4.94 -9.95 11.20
N MET A 184 -5.73 -8.88 11.22
CA MET A 184 -6.98 -8.80 10.47
C MET A 184 -6.77 -8.96 8.96
N VAL A 185 -5.79 -8.27 8.40
CA VAL A 185 -5.53 -8.28 6.95
C VAL A 185 -4.89 -9.59 6.51
N TYR A 186 -3.79 -10.01 7.13
CA TYR A 186 -2.96 -11.11 6.64
C TYR A 186 -3.45 -12.49 7.07
N LYS A 187 -4.11 -12.61 8.23
CA LYS A 187 -4.65 -13.89 8.69
C LYS A 187 -6.11 -14.07 8.32
N PHE A 188 -6.91 -13.00 8.44
CA PHE A 188 -8.37 -13.07 8.27
C PHE A 188 -8.88 -12.45 6.96
N GLY A 189 -8.01 -11.85 6.14
CA GLY A 189 -8.37 -11.33 4.82
C GLY A 189 -9.35 -10.16 4.84
N VAL A 190 -9.40 -9.39 5.95
CA VAL A 190 -10.33 -8.25 6.06
C VAL A 190 -10.01 -7.20 5.01
N ALA A 191 -11.02 -6.80 4.24
CA ALA A 191 -10.91 -5.84 3.12
C ALA A 191 -9.90 -6.25 2.03
N VAL A 192 -9.60 -7.55 1.88
CA VAL A 192 -8.74 -8.08 0.81
C VAL A 192 -9.48 -9.16 0.04
N ARG A 193 -9.38 -9.12 -1.29
CA ARG A 193 -9.93 -10.17 -2.15
C ARG A 193 -9.03 -11.39 -2.13
N ALA A 194 -9.63 -12.58 -2.04
CA ALA A 194 -8.91 -13.82 -2.24
C ALA A 194 -8.28 -13.84 -3.65
N ALA A 195 -7.08 -14.42 -3.75
CA ALA A 195 -6.42 -14.59 -5.04
C ALA A 195 -7.31 -15.40 -5.99
N ASP A 196 -7.42 -14.97 -7.24
CA ASP A 196 -8.17 -15.66 -8.28
C ASP A 196 -7.72 -17.14 -8.39
N PRO A 197 -8.64 -18.12 -8.48
CA PRO A 197 -8.29 -19.52 -8.66
C PRO A 197 -7.26 -19.79 -9.76
N ILE A 198 -7.23 -18.99 -10.83
CA ILE A 198 -6.23 -19.07 -11.90
C ILE A 198 -4.82 -18.79 -11.36
N ASN A 199 -4.68 -17.74 -10.54
CA ASN A 199 -3.41 -17.38 -9.91
C ASN A 199 -3.00 -18.41 -8.85
N GLN A 200 -3.97 -19.03 -8.17
CA GLN A 200 -3.69 -20.13 -7.23
C GLN A 200 -3.14 -21.37 -7.96
N GLY A 201 -3.73 -21.73 -9.11
CA GLY A 201 -3.26 -22.84 -9.96
C GLY A 201 -1.87 -22.60 -10.55
N ALA A 202 -1.60 -21.39 -11.05
CA ALA A 202 -0.27 -21.01 -11.54
C ALA A 202 0.79 -21.05 -10.43
N ALA A 203 0.47 -20.60 -9.21
CA ALA A 203 1.38 -20.67 -8.07
C ALA A 203 1.72 -22.12 -7.67
N GLN A 204 0.79 -23.06 -7.85
CA GLN A 204 1.05 -24.49 -7.63
C GLN A 204 1.97 -25.06 -8.72
N GLN A 205 1.77 -24.69 -9.99
CA GLN A 205 2.61 -25.12 -11.11
C GLN A 205 4.06 -24.64 -10.96
N HIS A 206 4.28 -23.38 -10.58
CA HIS A 206 5.62 -22.84 -10.32
C HIS A 206 6.35 -23.52 -9.13
N ARG A 207 5.63 -24.11 -8.17
CA ARG A 207 6.24 -24.91 -7.11
C ARG A 207 6.79 -26.25 -7.60
N HIS A 208 6.27 -26.79 -8.70
CA HIS A 208 6.68 -28.09 -9.22
C HIS A 208 7.87 -28.00 -10.19
N GLU A 209 8.09 -26.87 -10.87
CA GLU A 209 9.22 -26.69 -11.79
C GLU A 209 10.55 -26.43 -11.08
N GLY A 210 10.56 -25.74 -9.93
CA GLY A 210 11.79 -25.47 -9.16
C GLY A 210 12.34 -26.66 -8.34
N GLY A 211 11.63 -27.79 -8.32
CA GLY A 211 12.04 -29.01 -7.59
C GLY A 211 12.66 -30.10 -8.48
N ALA A 212 12.74 -29.88 -9.79
CA ALA A 212 13.13 -30.90 -10.77
C ALA A 212 14.56 -30.74 -11.34
N GLU A 213 15.36 -29.76 -10.89
CA GLU A 213 16.75 -29.53 -11.36
C GLU A 213 17.82 -30.02 -10.36
N GLY A 214 17.54 -31.07 -9.57
CA GLY A 214 18.51 -31.61 -8.60
C GLY A 214 18.59 -33.13 -8.51
N ALA A 215 17.94 -33.85 -9.42
CA ALA A 215 17.99 -35.31 -9.48
C ALA A 215 18.68 -35.77 -10.77
N ASP A 216 19.94 -35.37 -10.93
CA ASP A 216 20.83 -35.99 -11.92
C ASP A 216 21.16 -37.41 -11.45
N ASP A 217 20.44 -38.34 -12.05
CA ASP A 217 20.91 -39.59 -12.64
C ASP A 217 22.35 -40.02 -12.30
N HIS A 218 22.46 -41.01 -11.43
CA HIS A 218 23.50 -42.02 -11.54
C HIS A 218 22.87 -43.41 -11.46
N SER A 219 22.20 -43.77 -12.54
CA SER A 219 21.97 -45.15 -12.94
C SER A 219 23.29 -45.71 -13.48
N ALA A 220 23.97 -46.56 -12.71
CA ALA A 220 25.00 -47.44 -13.23
C ALA A 220 24.58 -48.89 -12.97
N GLU A 221 24.03 -49.48 -14.02
CA GLU A 221 23.78 -50.91 -14.20
C GLU A 221 25.09 -51.70 -14.05
N ASP A 222 25.08 -52.83 -13.35
CA ASP A 222 25.80 -54.01 -13.82
C ASP A 222 25.13 -55.31 -13.33
N HIS A 223 25.16 -56.27 -14.24
CA HIS A 223 24.33 -57.45 -14.34
C HIS A 223 24.86 -58.65 -13.53
N GLY A 224 23.91 -59.47 -13.08
CA GLY A 224 23.93 -60.91 -13.37
C GLY A 224 24.51 -61.86 -12.32
N GLY A 225 23.77 -62.95 -12.07
CA GLY A 225 24.38 -64.23 -11.68
C GLY A 225 23.77 -64.98 -10.49
N HIS A 226 22.75 -65.80 -10.80
CA HIS A 226 22.44 -67.14 -10.29
C HIS A 226 22.95 -67.70 -8.93
N ALA A 227 21.98 -68.34 -8.24
CA ALA A 227 22.06 -69.55 -7.38
C ALA A 227 22.87 -69.42 -6.07
N HIS A 228 22.44 -69.93 -4.90
CA HIS A 228 21.65 -71.09 -4.52
C HIS A 228 20.85 -70.80 -3.24
#